data_AF-A0A931T1S1-F1
#
_entry.id   AF-A0A931T1S1-F1
#
_cell.length_a   1.000
_cell.length_b   1.000
_cell.length_c   1.000
_cell.angle_alpha   90.00
_cell.angle_beta   90.00
_cell.angle_gamma   90.00
#
_symmetry.space_group_name_H-M   'P 1'
#
loop_
_entity.id
_entity.type
_entity.pdbx_description
1 polymer ?
#
loop_
_entity_poly.entity_id
_entity_poly.type
_entity_poly.pdbx_seq_one_letter_code
_entity_poly.pdbx_strand_id
1 'polypeptide(L)'
;VHTITLTVNDGRGGTATDTVVVTVRGVTPPVFTLVPGPIMAEQTSPAGASVSVALPTATDNCGFVTVVSDALAIFPSGTTTVTFTATDFDGNSARATTTVTVRDTTPPTATLSLSPTTLWPPNHKMITITPTLTASDVAGQVTISGPAITSNEPVDGLGDGDTSPDWVVNGTNGIQLRAERSGKADGRVYTVTYTVIDQAGNTRVVSATVTVPKSQGK
;
A
#
# COMPACT_ATOMS: atom_id res chain seq x y z
N VAL A 1 -17.74 -48.02 18.47
CA VAL A 1 -18.10 -48.63 19.78
C VAL A 1 -18.33 -50.10 19.55
N HIS A 2 -17.71 -50.96 20.34
CA HIS A 2 -17.86 -52.41 20.23
C HIS A 2 -18.40 -52.96 21.54
N THR A 3 -19.48 -53.74 21.48
CA THR A 3 -20.05 -54.40 22.65
C THR A 3 -19.60 -55.85 22.65
N ILE A 4 -18.92 -56.27 23.71
CA ILE A 4 -18.44 -57.64 23.91
C ILE A 4 -19.37 -58.30 24.92
N THR A 5 -20.02 -59.40 24.53
CA THR A 5 -20.83 -60.22 25.44
C THR A 5 -19.97 -61.33 26.04
N LEU A 6 -19.80 -61.31 27.36
CA LEU A 6 -19.15 -62.37 28.12
C LEU A 6 -20.21 -63.40 28.53
N THR A 7 -19.91 -64.69 28.37
CA THR A 7 -20.78 -65.79 28.80
C THR A 7 -20.01 -66.71 29.73
N VAL A 8 -20.55 -66.99 30.91
CA VAL A 8 -20.03 -67.99 31.84
C VAL A 8 -20.98 -69.18 31.89
N ASN A 9 -20.44 -70.39 31.92
CA ASN A 9 -21.17 -71.67 32.02
C ASN A 9 -20.73 -72.38 33.31
N ASP A 10 -21.68 -72.89 34.08
CA ASP A 10 -21.44 -73.59 35.34
C ASP A 10 -21.07 -75.09 35.17
N GLY A 11 -21.01 -75.58 33.92
CA GLY A 11 -20.75 -76.97 33.55
C GLY A 11 -21.95 -77.90 33.75
N ARG A 12 -23.11 -77.39 34.17
CA ARG A 12 -24.34 -78.14 34.47
C ARG A 12 -25.54 -77.68 33.66
N GLY A 13 -25.30 -76.85 32.65
CA GLY A 13 -26.33 -76.32 31.75
C GLY A 13 -26.85 -74.93 32.13
N GLY A 14 -26.38 -74.36 33.24
CA GLY A 14 -26.63 -72.96 33.60
C GLY A 14 -25.63 -72.04 32.92
N THR A 15 -26.11 -70.92 32.38
CA THR A 15 -25.24 -69.86 31.85
C THR A 15 -25.67 -68.49 32.36
N ALA A 16 -24.72 -67.57 32.49
CA ALA A 16 -24.96 -66.16 32.74
C ALA A 16 -24.17 -65.32 31.75
N THR A 17 -24.70 -64.17 31.37
CA THR A 17 -24.04 -63.24 30.45
C THR A 17 -23.94 -61.84 31.03
N ASP A 18 -22.91 -61.12 30.61
CA ASP A 18 -22.74 -59.70 30.87
C ASP A 18 -22.11 -59.02 29.65
N THR A 19 -22.21 -57.71 29.53
CA THR A 19 -21.66 -56.96 28.39
C THR A 19 -20.62 -55.94 28.83
N VAL A 20 -19.51 -55.88 28.10
CA VAL A 20 -18.50 -54.83 28.21
C VAL A 20 -18.55 -53.96 26.96
N VAL A 21 -18.65 -52.65 27.15
CA VAL A 21 -18.59 -51.68 26.04
C VAL A 21 -17.16 -51.18 25.89
N VAL A 22 -16.55 -51.41 24.73
CA VAL A 22 -15.22 -50.91 24.37
C VAL A 22 -15.37 -49.75 23.38
N THR A 23 -14.80 -48.60 23.75
CA THR A 23 -14.70 -47.44 22.85
C THR A 23 -13.26 -47.30 22.38
N VAL A 24 -13.07 -47.22 21.06
CA VAL A 24 -11.78 -46.91 20.44
C VAL A 24 -11.91 -45.49 19.90
N ARG A 25 -10.96 -44.63 20.22
CA ARG A 25 -10.86 -43.24 19.72
C ARG A 25 -9.48 -43.00 19.15
N GLY A 26 -9.40 -42.31 18.02
CA GLY A 26 -8.16 -41.77 17.50
C GLY A 26 -7.62 -40.68 18.43
N VAL A 27 -6.30 -40.63 18.55
CA VAL A 27 -5.58 -39.61 19.36
C VAL A 27 -4.53 -38.86 18.53
N THR A 28 -4.41 -39.18 17.24
CA THR A 28 -3.46 -38.56 16.33
C THR A 28 -4.11 -37.32 15.73
N PRO A 29 -3.51 -36.12 15.85
CA PRO A 29 -4.01 -34.95 15.16
C PRO A 29 -3.79 -35.03 13.65
N PRO A 30 -4.63 -34.35 12.85
CA PRO A 30 -4.42 -34.19 11.41
C PRO A 30 -3.04 -33.61 11.06
N VAL A 31 -2.54 -33.96 9.89
CA VAL A 31 -1.33 -33.39 9.31
C VAL A 31 -1.69 -32.53 8.10
N PHE A 32 -1.27 -31.26 8.13
CA PHE A 32 -1.44 -30.35 7.00
C PHE A 32 -0.51 -30.71 5.83
N THR A 33 -1.01 -30.50 4.63
CA THR A 33 -0.29 -30.57 3.36
C THR A 33 -0.65 -29.32 2.53
N LEU A 34 0.25 -28.88 1.65
CA LEU A 34 0.03 -27.71 0.79
C LEU A 34 -0.32 -26.41 1.55
N VAL A 35 0.32 -26.17 2.71
CA VAL A 35 0.19 -24.89 3.41
C VAL A 35 0.72 -23.77 2.53
N PRO A 36 -0.06 -22.72 2.23
CA PRO A 36 0.40 -21.60 1.43
C PRO A 36 1.62 -20.93 2.06
N GLY A 37 2.62 -20.57 1.24
CA GLY A 37 3.71 -19.70 1.68
C GLY A 37 3.25 -18.26 1.94
N PRO A 38 4.14 -17.38 2.40
CA PRO A 38 3.85 -15.96 2.59
C PRO A 38 3.33 -15.30 1.30
N ILE A 39 2.33 -14.44 1.45
CA ILE A 39 1.71 -13.68 0.36
C ILE A 39 2.08 -12.21 0.51
N MET A 40 2.48 -11.57 -0.59
CA MET A 40 2.65 -10.13 -0.67
C MET A 40 1.58 -9.55 -1.59
N ALA A 41 0.98 -8.44 -1.20
CA ALA A 41 -0.03 -7.75 -1.98
C ALA A 41 0.18 -6.24 -1.95
N GLU A 42 -0.16 -5.59 -3.06
CA GLU A 42 -0.18 -4.14 -3.15
C GLU A 42 -1.42 -3.58 -2.44
N GLN A 43 -1.25 -2.50 -1.68
CA GLN A 43 -2.37 -1.80 -1.08
C GLN A 43 -3.19 -1.07 -2.14
N THR A 44 -4.45 -1.43 -2.29
CA THR A 44 -5.33 -0.88 -3.34
C THR A 44 -6.44 0.02 -2.81
N SER A 45 -6.44 0.31 -1.51
CA SER A 45 -7.39 1.20 -0.85
C SER A 45 -6.86 1.65 0.52
N PRO A 46 -7.47 2.66 1.17
CA PRO A 46 -7.14 3.00 2.55
C PRO A 46 -7.45 1.89 3.56
N ALA A 47 -8.33 0.95 3.22
CA ALA A 47 -8.64 -0.21 4.05
C ALA A 47 -7.61 -1.35 3.89
N GLY A 48 -6.73 -1.28 2.89
CA GLY A 48 -5.78 -2.34 2.57
C GLY A 48 -6.05 -2.99 1.21
N ALA A 49 -5.84 -4.30 1.12
CA ALA A 49 -5.95 -5.08 -0.12
C ALA A 49 -6.86 -6.29 0.05
N SER A 50 -7.65 -6.62 -0.99
CA SER A 50 -8.35 -7.90 -1.04
C SER A 50 -7.39 -8.98 -1.52
N VAL A 51 -7.21 -10.01 -0.70
CA VAL A 51 -6.28 -11.11 -0.97
C VAL A 51 -7.02 -12.43 -0.78
N SER A 52 -6.97 -13.30 -1.79
CA SER A 52 -7.48 -14.66 -1.67
C SER A 52 -6.41 -15.55 -1.04
N VAL A 53 -6.71 -16.13 0.12
CA VAL A 53 -5.84 -17.09 0.78
C VAL A 53 -6.41 -18.49 0.54
N ALA A 54 -5.67 -19.33 -0.17
CA ALA A 54 -6.08 -20.71 -0.43
C ALA A 54 -6.13 -21.52 0.87
N LEU A 55 -7.19 -22.30 1.07
CA LEU A 55 -7.26 -23.28 2.16
C LEU A 55 -6.25 -24.41 1.88
N PRO A 56 -5.41 -24.78 2.86
CA PRO A 56 -4.56 -25.96 2.74
C PRO A 56 -5.38 -27.25 2.83
N THR A 57 -4.77 -28.36 2.44
CA THR A 57 -5.32 -29.70 2.68
C THR A 57 -4.81 -30.26 3.99
N ALA A 58 -5.56 -31.16 4.61
CA ALA A 58 -5.11 -31.91 5.78
C ALA A 58 -5.62 -33.35 5.70
N THR A 59 -4.82 -34.28 6.19
CA THR A 59 -5.14 -35.71 6.20
C THR A 59 -4.92 -36.26 7.60
N ASP A 60 -5.70 -37.25 7.98
CA ASP A 60 -5.52 -37.99 9.22
C ASP A 60 -5.66 -39.50 8.95
N ASN A 61 -5.10 -40.32 9.85
CA ASN A 61 -5.19 -41.78 9.72
C ASN A 61 -6.58 -42.34 10.12
N CYS A 62 -7.47 -41.51 10.68
CA CYS A 62 -8.77 -41.90 11.23
C CYS A 62 -9.95 -41.15 10.58
N GLY A 63 -9.98 -41.03 9.25
CA GLY A 63 -11.18 -40.61 8.51
C GLY A 63 -11.12 -39.18 7.95
N PHE A 64 -12.26 -38.49 7.97
CA PHE A 64 -12.40 -37.17 7.33
C PHE A 64 -11.87 -36.04 8.23
N VAL A 65 -11.24 -35.03 7.61
CA VAL A 65 -10.70 -33.84 8.27
C VAL A 65 -11.40 -32.59 7.74
N THR A 66 -11.88 -31.76 8.66
CA THR A 66 -12.42 -30.43 8.32
C THR A 66 -11.34 -29.38 8.51
N VAL A 67 -11.14 -28.51 7.51
CA VAL A 67 -10.19 -27.40 7.57
C VAL A 67 -10.93 -26.07 7.51
N VAL A 68 -10.61 -25.18 8.45
CA VAL A 68 -11.14 -23.80 8.48
C VAL A 68 -9.99 -22.79 8.57
N SER A 69 -10.26 -21.54 8.19
CA SER A 69 -9.31 -20.44 8.22
C SER A 69 -9.92 -19.21 8.89
N ASP A 70 -9.10 -18.41 9.57
CA ASP A 70 -9.43 -17.08 10.08
C ASP A 70 -9.10 -15.94 9.08
N ALA A 71 -8.84 -16.27 7.80
CA ALA A 71 -8.47 -15.30 6.79
C ALA A 71 -9.51 -14.17 6.64
N LEU A 72 -9.00 -12.95 6.49
CA LEU A 72 -9.80 -11.75 6.26
C LEU A 72 -10.21 -11.63 4.79
N ALA A 73 -11.32 -10.94 4.51
CA ALA A 73 -11.70 -10.57 3.15
C ALA A 73 -10.85 -9.40 2.59
N ILE A 74 -10.44 -8.49 3.49
CA ILE A 74 -9.56 -7.36 3.22
C ILE A 74 -8.48 -7.37 4.31
N PHE A 75 -7.22 -7.37 3.88
CA PHE A 75 -6.08 -7.32 4.76
C PHE A 75 -5.59 -5.88 4.91
N PRO A 76 -5.47 -5.34 6.13
CA PRO A 76 -4.95 -4.00 6.35
C PRO A 76 -3.46 -3.93 5.98
N SER A 77 -2.96 -2.71 5.79
CA SER A 77 -1.53 -2.46 5.58
C SER A 77 -0.68 -3.06 6.69
N GLY A 78 0.46 -3.65 6.33
CA GLY A 78 1.32 -4.43 7.22
C GLY A 78 1.13 -5.93 7.08
N THR A 79 1.64 -6.68 8.07
CA THR A 79 1.63 -8.14 8.06
C THR A 79 0.53 -8.69 8.96
N THR A 80 -0.34 -9.52 8.39
CA THR A 80 -1.38 -10.28 9.10
C THR A 80 -1.04 -11.76 9.06
N THR A 81 -1.05 -12.43 10.20
CA THR A 81 -0.92 -13.90 10.28
C THR A 81 -2.30 -14.53 10.11
N VAL A 82 -2.43 -15.46 9.18
CA VAL A 82 -3.61 -16.30 8.98
C VAL A 82 -3.35 -17.67 9.57
N THR A 83 -4.29 -18.17 10.36
CA THR A 83 -4.27 -19.48 11.01
C THR A 83 -5.28 -20.41 10.36
N PHE A 84 -4.82 -21.60 10.00
CA PHE A 84 -5.65 -22.72 9.60
C PHE A 84 -5.82 -23.68 10.78
N THR A 85 -7.03 -24.16 10.99
CA THR A 85 -7.34 -25.20 11.98
C THR A 85 -7.92 -26.41 11.26
N ALA A 86 -7.28 -27.56 11.43
CA ALA A 86 -7.77 -28.85 10.95
C ALA A 86 -8.29 -29.65 12.15
N THR A 87 -9.50 -30.20 12.03
CA THR A 87 -10.12 -31.04 13.07
C THR A 87 -10.58 -32.35 12.45
N ASP A 88 -10.19 -33.49 13.04
CA ASP A 88 -10.64 -34.82 12.62
C ASP A 88 -12.03 -35.18 13.19
N PHE A 89 -12.50 -36.39 12.88
CA PHE A 89 -13.77 -36.91 13.36
C PHE A 89 -13.81 -37.17 14.89
N ASP A 90 -12.66 -37.51 15.48
CA ASP A 90 -12.53 -37.81 16.92
C ASP A 90 -12.32 -36.54 17.78
N GLY A 91 -12.18 -35.38 17.14
CA GLY A 91 -12.01 -34.07 17.77
C GLY A 91 -10.56 -33.64 18.00
N ASN A 92 -9.57 -34.37 17.48
CA ASN A 92 -8.17 -33.94 17.53
C ASN A 92 -7.97 -32.78 16.54
N SER A 93 -7.10 -31.83 16.90
CA SER A 93 -6.87 -30.64 16.08
C SER A 93 -5.39 -30.31 15.88
N ALA A 94 -5.09 -29.77 14.70
CA ALA A 94 -3.78 -29.25 14.34
C ALA A 94 -3.91 -27.83 13.79
N ARG A 95 -2.83 -27.07 13.84
CA ARG A 95 -2.76 -25.70 13.30
C ARG A 95 -1.59 -25.52 12.34
N ALA A 96 -1.80 -24.73 11.30
CA ALA A 96 -0.77 -24.24 10.40
C ALA A 96 -1.01 -22.74 10.16
N THR A 97 0.02 -22.01 9.73
CA THR A 97 -0.10 -20.57 9.50
C THR A 97 0.52 -20.15 8.17
N THR A 98 0.04 -19.03 7.65
CA THR A 98 0.71 -18.25 6.61
C THR A 98 0.64 -16.77 6.96
N THR A 99 1.41 -15.93 6.26
CA THR A 99 1.39 -14.48 6.44
C THR A 99 0.94 -13.79 5.17
N VAL A 100 0.14 -12.73 5.32
CA VAL A 100 -0.23 -11.82 4.24
C VAL A 100 0.36 -10.46 4.58
N THR A 101 1.25 -9.95 3.73
CA THR A 101 1.85 -8.63 3.88
C THR A 101 1.31 -7.70 2.80
N VAL A 102 0.57 -6.68 3.24
CA VAL A 102 0.06 -5.62 2.37
C VAL A 102 0.95 -4.40 2.50
N ARG A 103 1.46 -3.89 1.39
CA ARG A 103 2.27 -2.66 1.36
C ARG A 103 1.90 -1.84 0.14
N ASP A 104 1.89 -0.53 0.29
CA ASP A 104 1.83 0.40 -0.83
C ASP A 104 3.25 0.66 -1.38
N THR A 105 3.42 0.43 -2.67
CA THR A 105 4.65 0.64 -3.43
C THR A 105 4.44 1.54 -4.65
N THR A 106 3.22 2.03 -4.84
CA THR A 106 2.82 2.78 -6.03
C THR A 106 2.86 4.28 -5.73
N PRO A 107 3.61 5.08 -6.50
CA PRO A 107 3.63 6.53 -6.32
C PRO A 107 2.29 7.20 -6.58
N PRO A 108 2.02 8.35 -5.93
CA PRO A 108 0.81 9.11 -6.15
C PRO A 108 0.70 9.66 -7.57
N THR A 109 -0.54 9.93 -7.97
CA THR A 109 -0.85 10.69 -9.20
C THR A 109 -0.88 12.18 -8.89
N ALA A 110 -0.29 13.01 -9.77
CA ALA A 110 -0.27 14.47 -9.58
C ALA A 110 -0.20 15.23 -10.91
N THR A 111 -0.81 16.41 -10.96
CA THR A 111 -0.71 17.36 -12.08
C THR A 111 -0.60 18.80 -11.57
N LEU A 112 0.25 19.59 -12.21
CA LEU A 112 0.53 20.98 -11.87
C LEU A 112 0.27 21.90 -13.06
N SER A 113 -0.42 23.00 -12.82
CA SER A 113 -0.48 24.15 -13.74
C SER A 113 -0.19 25.44 -13.00
N LEU A 114 0.33 26.44 -13.72
CA LEU A 114 0.69 27.75 -13.18
C LEU A 114 -0.07 28.83 -13.93
N SER A 115 -0.49 29.89 -13.24
CA SER A 115 -1.10 31.05 -13.86
C SER A 115 -0.60 32.35 -13.22
N PRO A 116 -0.10 33.32 -14.00
CA PRO A 116 0.15 33.26 -15.44
C PRO A 116 1.36 32.37 -15.80
N THR A 117 1.44 31.89 -17.04
CA THR A 117 2.60 31.14 -17.58
C THR A 117 3.63 32.04 -18.27
N THR A 118 3.31 33.33 -18.45
CA THR A 118 4.18 34.32 -19.11
C THR A 118 4.15 35.62 -18.33
N LEU A 119 5.32 36.22 -18.08
CA LEU A 119 5.48 37.51 -17.43
C LEU A 119 5.95 38.54 -18.46
N TRP A 120 5.14 39.57 -18.66
CA TRP A 120 5.44 40.63 -19.60
C TRP A 120 4.77 41.94 -19.14
N PRO A 121 5.41 43.11 -19.32
CA PRO A 121 6.78 43.32 -19.86
C PRO A 121 7.89 42.94 -18.84
N PRO A 122 9.15 42.72 -19.29
CA PRO A 122 10.29 42.47 -18.41
C PRO A 122 10.68 43.77 -17.68
N ASN A 123 9.94 44.10 -16.62
CA ASN A 123 10.00 45.39 -15.92
C ASN A 123 10.49 45.27 -14.47
N HIS A 124 11.12 44.14 -14.11
CA HIS A 124 11.66 43.84 -12.78
C HIS A 124 10.63 43.79 -11.64
N LYS A 125 9.32 43.76 -11.95
CA LYS A 125 8.28 43.66 -10.92
C LYS A 125 8.05 42.20 -10.52
N MET A 126 7.77 42.00 -9.23
CA MET A 126 7.27 40.71 -8.74
C MET A 126 5.83 40.52 -9.17
N ILE A 127 5.54 39.35 -9.75
CA ILE A 127 4.20 38.94 -10.17
C ILE A 127 3.86 37.67 -9.40
N THR A 128 2.69 37.68 -8.76
CA THR A 128 2.15 36.50 -8.09
C THR A 128 1.79 35.43 -9.12
N ILE A 129 2.27 34.22 -8.90
CA ILE A 129 1.91 33.03 -9.66
C ILE A 129 1.00 32.17 -8.81
N THR A 130 -0.14 31.80 -9.36
CA THR A 130 -1.09 30.90 -8.73
C THR A 130 -0.84 29.47 -9.22
N PRO A 131 -0.29 28.58 -8.39
CA PRO A 131 -0.21 27.17 -8.70
C PRO A 131 -1.58 26.51 -8.53
N THR A 132 -1.96 25.64 -9.46
CA THR A 132 -3.07 24.70 -9.31
C THR A 132 -2.51 23.30 -9.35
N LEU A 133 -2.52 22.63 -8.19
CA LEU A 133 -2.00 21.29 -8.00
C LEU A 133 -3.14 20.36 -7.61
N THR A 134 -3.30 19.28 -8.37
CA THR A 134 -4.20 18.18 -7.99
C THR A 134 -3.37 16.93 -7.82
N ALA A 135 -3.55 16.25 -6.70
CA ALA A 135 -2.84 15.01 -6.39
C ALA A 135 -3.77 14.05 -5.66
N SER A 136 -3.58 12.75 -5.93
CA SER A 136 -4.35 11.69 -5.31
C SER A 136 -3.57 10.40 -5.28
N ASP A 137 -3.85 9.59 -4.26
CA ASP A 137 -3.34 8.25 -4.12
C ASP A 137 -4.49 7.29 -3.74
N VAL A 138 -4.40 6.04 -4.20
CA VAL A 138 -5.45 5.05 -3.94
C VAL A 138 -5.30 4.42 -2.55
N ALA A 139 -4.07 4.30 -2.05
CA ALA A 139 -3.76 3.71 -0.75
C ALA A 139 -4.01 4.70 0.40
N GLY A 140 -4.07 6.01 0.14
CA GLY A 140 -4.41 6.97 1.18
C GLY A 140 -4.23 8.44 0.83
N GLN A 141 -3.93 9.23 1.87
CA GLN A 141 -3.67 10.65 1.73
C GLN A 141 -2.28 10.93 1.15
N VAL A 142 -2.13 12.11 0.56
CA VAL A 142 -0.86 12.61 0.06
C VAL A 142 -0.44 13.88 0.80
N THR A 143 0.86 14.06 0.94
CA THR A 143 1.50 15.29 1.42
C THR A 143 2.20 15.98 0.27
N ILE A 144 2.07 17.30 0.18
CA ILE A 144 2.70 18.12 -0.85
C ILE A 144 3.81 18.95 -0.21
N SER A 145 5.00 18.89 -0.79
CA SER A 145 6.17 19.68 -0.40
C SER A 145 6.68 20.53 -1.57
N GLY A 146 7.23 21.71 -1.25
CA GLY A 146 7.66 22.72 -2.20
C GLY A 146 6.86 24.03 -2.07
N PRO A 147 6.95 24.93 -3.07
CA PRO A 147 7.68 24.76 -4.32
C PRO A 147 9.19 24.93 -4.19
N ALA A 148 9.95 24.13 -4.94
CA ALA A 148 11.33 24.43 -5.31
C ALA A 148 11.33 25.18 -6.66
N ILE A 149 12.02 26.31 -6.73
CA ILE A 149 12.07 27.15 -7.94
C ILE A 149 13.51 27.21 -8.43
N THR A 150 13.68 27.01 -9.74
CA THR A 150 14.96 27.18 -10.45
C THR A 150 14.75 28.08 -11.67
N SER A 151 15.83 28.64 -12.21
CA SER A 151 15.84 29.44 -13.42
C SER A 151 16.93 28.94 -14.37
N ASN A 152 16.72 29.09 -15.67
CA ASN A 152 17.75 28.86 -16.69
C ASN A 152 18.77 30.02 -16.78
N GLU A 153 18.55 31.11 -16.06
CA GLU A 153 19.45 32.25 -15.95
C GLU A 153 19.95 32.40 -14.51
N PRO A 154 21.17 32.93 -14.28
CA PRO A 154 21.64 33.28 -12.94
C PRO A 154 20.68 34.25 -12.25
N VAL A 155 20.62 34.19 -10.92
CA VAL A 155 19.85 35.13 -10.09
C VAL A 155 20.39 36.55 -10.22
N ASP A 156 21.72 36.69 -10.31
CA ASP A 156 22.40 37.98 -10.48
C ASP A 156 23.32 37.93 -11.72
N GLY A 157 22.73 37.97 -12.93
CA GLY A 157 23.47 37.84 -14.18
C GLY A 157 23.97 39.18 -14.74
N LEU A 158 25.27 39.30 -15.04
CA LEU A 158 25.87 40.51 -15.65
C LEU A 158 25.07 41.09 -16.84
N GLY A 159 24.38 42.20 -16.60
CA GLY A 159 23.63 42.96 -17.60
C GLY A 159 22.12 42.70 -17.67
N ASP A 160 21.53 42.12 -16.61
CA ASP A 160 20.09 41.93 -16.44
C ASP A 160 19.42 43.00 -15.54
N GLY A 161 20.18 43.94 -14.98
CA GLY A 161 19.66 44.97 -14.07
C GLY A 161 19.88 44.64 -12.58
N ASP A 162 20.50 43.50 -12.25
CA ASP A 162 20.97 43.09 -10.91
C ASP A 162 19.89 43.25 -9.81
N THR A 163 18.64 42.87 -10.08
CA THR A 163 17.52 43.10 -9.15
C THR A 163 17.09 41.83 -8.42
N SER A 164 17.73 41.54 -7.28
CA SER A 164 17.33 40.43 -6.41
C SER A 164 16.15 40.78 -5.47
N PRO A 165 15.41 39.78 -4.95
CA PRO A 165 15.41 38.37 -5.35
C PRO A 165 14.56 38.12 -6.60
N ASP A 166 14.90 37.10 -7.39
CA ASP A 166 14.15 36.65 -8.58
C ASP A 166 12.80 36.01 -8.26
N TRP A 167 12.69 35.40 -7.09
CA TRP A 167 11.46 34.78 -6.62
C TRP A 167 11.32 34.91 -5.11
N VAL A 168 10.08 34.87 -4.67
CA VAL A 168 9.70 34.77 -3.25
C VAL A 168 8.73 33.60 -3.13
N VAL A 169 8.96 32.74 -2.13
CA VAL A 169 8.07 31.64 -1.78
C VAL A 169 7.57 31.85 -0.35
N ASN A 170 6.26 31.95 -0.19
CA ASN A 170 5.59 32.03 1.10
C ASN A 170 4.55 30.91 1.21
N GLY A 171 5.01 29.76 1.71
CA GLY A 171 4.22 28.53 1.77
C GLY A 171 3.96 27.92 0.39
N THR A 172 3.09 26.91 0.36
CA THR A 172 2.86 26.06 -0.81
C THR A 172 2.24 26.79 -1.99
N ASN A 173 1.46 27.86 -1.76
CA ASN A 173 0.73 28.58 -2.81
C ASN A 173 1.21 30.03 -3.04
N GLY A 174 2.07 30.55 -2.16
CA GLY A 174 2.56 31.93 -2.25
C GLY A 174 3.80 32.03 -3.12
N ILE A 175 3.65 31.89 -4.44
CA ILE A 175 4.76 32.08 -5.39
C ILE A 175 4.70 33.50 -5.94
N GLN A 176 5.83 34.20 -5.90
CA GLN A 176 6.04 35.39 -6.71
C GLN A 176 7.30 35.21 -7.54
N LEU A 177 7.22 35.53 -8.83
CA LEU A 177 8.34 35.49 -9.76
C LEU A 177 8.56 36.88 -10.33
N ARG A 178 9.83 37.26 -10.53
CA ARG A 178 10.17 38.53 -11.11
C ARG A 178 10.00 38.51 -12.62
N ALA A 179 9.29 39.49 -13.14
CA ALA A 179 9.21 39.74 -14.57
C ALA A 179 10.51 40.38 -15.06
N GLU A 180 11.59 39.60 -15.12
CA GLU A 180 12.87 40.03 -15.66
C GLU A 180 13.61 38.89 -16.37
N ARG A 181 14.64 39.27 -17.11
CA ARG A 181 15.49 38.36 -17.87
C ARG A 181 16.80 39.05 -18.22
N SER A 182 17.81 38.26 -18.57
CA SER A 182 19.02 38.79 -19.19
C SER A 182 18.71 39.48 -20.52
N GLY A 183 19.33 40.65 -20.73
CA GLY A 183 19.29 41.35 -22.01
C GLY A 183 19.98 40.58 -23.14
N LYS A 184 20.87 39.64 -22.80
CA LYS A 184 21.71 38.89 -23.75
C LYS A 184 21.19 37.49 -24.09
N ALA A 185 20.30 36.93 -23.27
CA ALA A 185 19.72 35.61 -23.48
C ALA A 185 18.41 35.66 -24.30
N ASP A 186 17.77 34.50 -24.50
CA ASP A 186 16.53 34.35 -25.27
C ASP A 186 15.25 34.42 -24.41
N GLY A 187 15.41 34.66 -23.11
CA GLY A 187 14.32 34.77 -22.14
C GLY A 187 14.55 33.89 -20.93
N ARG A 188 13.98 34.32 -19.81
CA ARG A 188 14.05 33.59 -18.55
C ARG A 188 12.95 32.54 -18.49
N VAL A 189 13.28 31.36 -17.99
CA VAL A 189 12.36 30.26 -17.73
C VAL A 189 12.51 29.86 -16.27
N TYR A 190 11.50 30.18 -15.47
CA TYR A 190 11.36 29.67 -14.13
C TYR A 190 10.74 28.27 -14.19
N THR A 191 11.37 27.30 -13.53
CA THR A 191 10.81 25.95 -13.33
C THR A 191 10.38 25.81 -11.88
N VAL A 192 9.07 25.67 -11.66
CA VAL A 192 8.47 25.44 -10.34
C VAL A 192 8.22 23.95 -10.18
N THR A 193 8.74 23.37 -9.10
CA THR A 193 8.70 21.93 -8.83
C THR A 193 8.04 21.65 -7.49
N TYR A 194 7.11 20.70 -7.46
CA TYR A 194 6.52 20.15 -6.25
C TYR A 194 6.86 18.67 -6.12
N THR A 195 7.00 18.20 -4.89
CA THR A 195 7.11 16.78 -4.54
C THR A 195 5.85 16.37 -3.80
N VAL A 196 5.16 15.37 -4.32
CA VAL A 196 4.01 14.72 -3.69
C VAL A 196 4.48 13.39 -3.10
N ILE A 197 4.16 13.14 -1.84
CA ILE A 197 4.56 11.94 -1.09
C ILE A 197 3.28 11.31 -0.54
N ASP A 198 3.08 10.01 -0.74
CA ASP A 198 1.99 9.26 -0.09
C ASP A 198 2.33 8.88 1.37
N GLN A 199 1.46 8.12 2.02
CA GLN A 199 1.66 7.67 3.41
C GLN A 199 2.72 6.56 3.54
N ALA A 200 2.99 5.80 2.47
CA ALA A 200 4.02 4.76 2.45
C ALA A 200 5.41 5.29 2.08
N GLY A 201 5.50 6.57 1.72
CA GLY A 201 6.72 7.27 1.37
C GLY A 201 7.08 7.19 -0.12
N ASN A 202 6.19 6.69 -0.98
CA ASN A 202 6.45 6.76 -2.41
C ASN A 202 6.24 8.19 -2.91
N THR A 203 7.05 8.60 -3.89
CA THR A 203 7.17 10.00 -4.27
C THR A 203 6.86 10.23 -5.74
N ARG A 204 6.14 11.31 -6.04
CA ARG A 204 5.93 11.84 -7.38
C ARG A 204 6.37 13.29 -7.46
N VAL A 205 7.26 13.60 -8.38
CA VAL A 205 7.67 14.98 -8.68
C VAL A 205 6.90 15.50 -9.89
N VAL A 206 6.39 16.73 -9.80
CA VAL A 206 5.75 17.44 -10.91
C VAL A 206 6.35 18.84 -11.05
N SER A 207 6.52 19.29 -12.29
CA SER A 207 7.04 20.62 -12.59
C SER A 207 6.24 21.32 -13.69
N ALA A 208 6.27 22.64 -13.67
CA ALA A 208 5.68 23.51 -14.67
C ALA A 208 6.52 24.79 -14.78
N THR A 209 6.43 25.47 -15.92
CA THR A 209 7.30 26.60 -16.23
C THR A 209 6.54 27.92 -16.37
N VAL A 210 7.17 29.01 -15.96
CA VAL A 210 6.75 30.39 -16.26
C VAL A 210 7.88 31.06 -17.03
N THR A 211 7.55 31.79 -18.10
CA THR A 211 8.56 32.41 -18.96
C THR A 211 8.52 33.93 -18.91
N VAL A 212 9.69 34.56 -19.05
CA VAL A 212 9.85 35.99 -19.34
C VAL A 212 10.49 36.09 -20.72
N PRO A 213 9.70 36.17 -21.80
CA PRO A 213 10.21 36.04 -23.15
C PRO A 213 11.02 37.26 -23.59
N LYS A 214 11.92 37.07 -24.57
CA LYS A 214 12.68 38.17 -25.19
C LYS A 214 11.80 39.18 -25.91
N SER A 215 10.80 38.69 -26.63
CA SER A 215 9.81 39.47 -27.38
C SER A 215 8.45 38.77 -27.33
N GLN A 216 7.36 39.48 -27.63
CA GLN A 216 6.02 38.90 -27.69
C GLN A 216 5.72 38.11 -28.98
N GLY A 217 6.73 37.76 -29.78
CA GLY A 217 6.51 37.21 -31.13
C GLY A 217 5.85 38.25 -32.04
N LYS A 218 6.66 39.02 -32.76
CA LYS A 218 6.22 39.71 -33.98
C LYS A 218 6.94 39.06 -35.15
#